data_AF-A0A8H5BKM3-F1
#
_entry.id   AF-A0A8H5BKM3-F1
#
_cell.length_a   1.000
_cell.length_b   1.000
_cell.length_c   1.000
_cell.angle_alpha   90.00
_cell.angle_beta   90.00
_cell.angle_gamma   90.00
#
_symmetry.space_group_name_H-M   'P 1'
#
loop_
_entity.id
_entity.type
_entity.pdbx_description
1 polymer ?
#
loop_
_entity_poly.entity_id
_entity_poly.type
_entity_poly.pdbx_seq_one_letter_code
_entity_poly.pdbx_strand_id
1 'polypeptide(L)'
;MAKNDGPRRAFQPKGGGRIQLAKETRQCEHCFKSAREGTALSKCAGCKAVLYCSRECQKASWPTHKETCRKNQRVAAELKTMDVDPLTPLNAFVEKHIAAISRYGLCAFNLADPARYMSEVLVFAFRRWPGSHPVQSSYILLDVNFSSLEMFGSRAGEVRQWMAEHQAHFIKTGHIGGIWLVMADAESTAKEFCPVGYENKDMRDPMWKEKLFLLVNSGTRL
;
A
#
# COMPACT_ATOMS: atom_id res chain seq x y z
N MET A 1 -33.32 20.69 35.19
CA MET A 1 -32.30 19.63 35.24
C MET A 1 -31.47 19.71 33.97
N ALA A 2 -30.19 20.03 34.11
CA ALA A 2 -29.16 20.02 33.06
C ALA A 2 -29.02 18.59 32.47
N LYS A 3 -28.50 18.36 31.25
CA LYS A 3 -27.24 18.88 30.70
C LYS A 3 -27.23 18.90 29.16
N ASN A 4 -26.64 19.97 28.64
CA ASN A 4 -26.04 20.08 27.31
C ASN A 4 -24.91 19.06 27.16
N ASP A 5 -24.92 18.26 26.09
CA ASP A 5 -23.72 17.55 25.61
C ASP A 5 -23.26 18.20 24.30
N GLY A 6 -22.19 18.98 24.40
CA GLY A 6 -21.58 19.75 23.31
C GLY A 6 -20.98 18.89 22.18
N PRO A 7 -20.33 19.52 21.18
CA PRO A 7 -19.88 18.84 19.97
C PRO A 7 -18.87 17.74 20.33
N ARG A 8 -19.17 16.50 19.93
CA ARG A 8 -18.28 15.35 20.09
C ARG A 8 -16.93 15.70 19.47
N ARG A 9 -15.90 15.79 20.31
CA ARG A 9 -14.52 16.07 19.88
C ARG A 9 -14.11 15.06 18.82
N ALA A 10 -13.57 15.56 17.71
CA ALA A 10 -12.96 14.75 16.67
C ALA A 10 -11.91 13.81 17.30
N PHE A 11 -12.03 12.52 16.99
CA PHE A 11 -11.00 11.53 17.28
C PHE A 11 -9.74 11.91 16.50
N GLN A 12 -8.70 12.35 17.19
CA GLN A 12 -7.37 12.53 16.62
C GLN A 12 -6.59 11.22 16.80
N PRO A 13 -6.38 10.41 15.75
CA PRO A 13 -5.48 9.27 15.86
C PRO A 13 -4.06 9.81 16.10
N LYS A 14 -3.48 9.51 17.26
CA LYS A 14 -2.04 9.69 17.48
C LYS A 14 -1.29 8.78 16.51
N GLY A 15 -0.94 9.32 15.34
CA GLY A 15 -0.11 8.64 14.35
C GLY A 15 1.27 8.34 14.96
N GLY A 16 1.58 7.06 15.13
CA GLY A 16 2.89 6.65 15.67
C GLY A 16 3.08 5.13 15.85
N GLY A 17 2.00 4.38 16.13
CA GLY A 17 2.11 2.99 16.59
C GLY A 17 2.90 2.01 15.69
N ARG A 18 2.86 2.19 14.36
CA ARG A 18 3.55 1.26 13.43
C ARG A 18 4.99 1.59 13.15
N ILE A 19 5.30 2.89 13.10
CA ILE A 19 6.70 3.36 13.04
C ILE A 19 7.42 2.96 14.33
N GLN A 20 6.71 3.02 15.45
CA GLN A 20 7.21 2.58 16.75
C GLN A 20 7.54 1.09 16.74
N LEU A 21 6.59 0.21 16.38
CA LEU A 21 6.78 -1.24 16.41
C LEU A 21 7.92 -1.72 15.47
N ALA A 22 7.97 -1.21 14.23
CA ALA A 22 9.02 -1.57 13.26
C ALA A 22 10.41 -0.97 13.58
N LYS A 23 10.45 0.06 14.43
CA LYS A 23 11.70 0.60 14.97
C LYS A 23 12.15 -0.20 16.19
N GLU A 24 11.22 -0.69 17.00
CA GLU A 24 11.46 -1.51 18.19
C GLU A 24 11.91 -2.94 17.88
N THR A 25 11.52 -3.51 16.73
CA THR A 25 11.96 -4.86 16.30
C THR A 25 13.37 -4.90 15.70
N ARG A 26 14.04 -3.75 15.56
CA ARG A 26 15.41 -3.67 15.05
C ARG A 26 16.37 -4.18 16.11
N GLN A 27 17.35 -4.99 15.69
CA GLN A 27 18.35 -5.56 16.57
C GLN A 27 19.74 -5.54 15.95
N CYS A 28 20.76 -5.63 16.79
CA CYS A 28 22.13 -5.82 16.35
C CYS A 28 22.29 -7.22 15.73
N GLU A 29 22.89 -7.30 14.54
CA GLU A 29 23.13 -8.56 13.84
C GLU A 29 24.09 -9.50 14.59
N HIS A 30 24.97 -8.94 15.42
CA HIS A 30 25.97 -9.72 16.15
C HIS A 30 25.51 -10.17 17.54
N CYS A 31 24.99 -9.23 18.35
CA CYS A 31 24.68 -9.47 19.76
C CYS A 31 23.19 -9.43 20.09
N PHE A 32 22.34 -9.26 19.08
CA PHE A 32 20.87 -9.27 19.18
C PHE A 32 20.24 -8.25 20.14
N LYS A 33 21.03 -7.32 20.69
CA LYS A 33 20.51 -6.19 21.46
C LYS A 33 19.49 -5.42 20.64
N SER A 34 18.33 -5.18 21.24
CA SER A 34 17.19 -4.60 20.56
C SER A 34 17.17 -3.08 20.70
N ALA A 35 16.67 -2.39 19.68
CA ALA A 35 16.33 -0.97 19.76
C ALA A 35 15.25 -0.69 20.82
N ARG A 36 14.40 -1.67 21.16
CA ARG A 36 13.40 -1.57 22.24
C ARG A 36 14.05 -1.40 23.61
N GLU A 37 15.28 -1.89 23.79
CA GLU A 37 16.06 -1.78 25.02
C GLU A 37 16.81 -0.44 25.11
N GLY A 38 16.50 0.52 24.23
CA GLY A 38 17.20 1.81 24.15
C GLY A 38 18.57 1.74 23.45
N THR A 39 18.90 0.60 22.82
CA THR A 39 20.19 0.44 22.13
C THR A 39 20.21 1.26 20.83
N ALA A 40 21.17 2.16 20.72
CA ALA A 40 21.43 2.87 19.46
C ALA A 40 21.99 1.88 18.41
N LEU A 41 21.34 1.79 17.25
CA LEU A 41 21.74 0.92 16.15
C LEU A 41 22.16 1.74 14.94
N SER A 42 23.29 1.38 14.35
CA SER A 42 23.83 1.98 13.13
C SER A 42 23.81 0.98 11.98
N LYS A 43 23.50 1.46 10.78
CA LYS A 43 23.55 0.63 9.57
C LYS A 43 25.00 0.34 9.19
N CYS A 44 25.25 -0.85 8.63
CA CYS A 44 26.52 -1.14 7.96
C CYS A 44 26.79 -0.10 6.86
N ALA A 45 27.97 0.54 6.88
CA ALA A 45 28.29 1.61 5.93
C ALA A 45 28.37 1.13 4.47
N GLY A 46 28.70 -0.15 4.24
CA GLY A 46 28.78 -0.75 2.90
C GLY A 46 27.40 -1.06 2.31
N CYS A 47 26.70 -2.05 2.88
CA CYS A 47 25.45 -2.52 2.31
C CYS A 47 24.19 -1.77 2.80
N LYS A 48 24.27 -1.03 3.91
CA LYS A 48 23.13 -0.34 4.56
C LYS A 48 21.94 -1.23 4.95
N ALA A 49 22.09 -2.56 4.87
CA ALA A 49 21.01 -3.54 5.05
C ALA A 49 20.93 -4.10 6.48
N VAL A 50 22.07 -4.32 7.14
CA VAL A 50 22.14 -4.85 8.52
C VAL A 50 22.47 -3.76 9.53
N LEU A 51 22.14 -4.00 10.81
CA LEU A 51 22.31 -3.06 11.91
C LEU A 51 23.31 -3.59 12.94
N TYR A 52 24.11 -2.69 13.51
CA TYR A 52 25.05 -2.98 14.59
C TYR A 52 24.93 -1.93 15.69
N CYS A 53 25.03 -2.35 16.95
CA CYS A 53 25.07 -1.41 18.07
C CYS A 53 26.43 -0.72 18.23
N SER A 54 27.49 -1.28 17.65
CA SER A 54 28.85 -0.73 17.76
C SER A 54 29.75 -1.22 16.63
N ARG A 55 30.92 -0.56 16.45
CA ARG A 55 31.94 -0.96 15.47
C ARG A 55 32.55 -2.32 15.83
N GLU A 56 32.61 -2.67 17.10
CA GLU A 56 33.12 -3.94 17.61
C GLU A 56 32.19 -5.09 17.17
N CYS A 57 30.87 -4.91 17.34
CA CYS A 57 29.88 -5.88 16.85
C CYS A 57 29.94 -6.04 15.32
N GLN A 58 30.16 -4.95 14.59
CA GLN A 58 30.35 -5.02 13.14
C GLN A 58 31.62 -5.80 12.76
N LYS A 59 32.75 -5.55 13.44
CA LYS A 59 34.02 -6.27 13.21
C LYS A 59 33.89 -7.75 13.55
N ALA A 60 33.24 -8.09 14.65
CA ALA A 60 33.04 -9.47 15.08
C ALA A 60 32.13 -10.26 14.12
N SER A 61 31.10 -9.61 13.57
CA SER A 61 30.22 -10.20 12.54
C SER A 61 30.85 -10.19 11.13
N TRP A 62 31.97 -9.50 10.90
CA TRP A 62 32.55 -9.33 9.57
C TRP A 62 32.88 -10.64 8.82
N PRO A 63 33.44 -11.69 9.45
CA PRO A 63 33.75 -12.94 8.74
C PRO A 63 32.53 -13.58 8.08
N THR A 64 31.36 -13.53 8.74
CA THR A 64 30.10 -14.08 8.22
C THR A 64 29.31 -13.07 7.39
N HIS A 65 29.42 -11.77 7.70
CA HIS A 65 28.70 -10.71 6.99
C HIS A 65 29.32 -10.36 5.62
N LYS A 66 30.63 -10.51 5.42
CA LYS A 66 31.37 -9.99 4.26
C LYS A 66 30.77 -10.38 2.91
N GLU A 67 30.40 -11.65 2.73
CA GLU A 67 29.83 -12.13 1.48
C GLU A 67 28.43 -11.54 1.24
N THR A 68 27.57 -11.60 2.26
CA THR A 68 26.22 -11.01 2.23
C THR A 68 26.26 -9.50 2.03
N CYS A 69 27.27 -8.81 2.58
CA CYS A 69 27.50 -7.39 2.38
C CYS A 69 27.75 -7.07 0.90
N ARG A 70 28.58 -7.86 0.21
CA ARG A 70 28.86 -7.71 -1.22
C ARG A 70 27.63 -8.00 -2.07
N LYS A 71 26.89 -9.07 -1.76
CA LYS A 71 25.63 -9.40 -2.45
C LYS A 71 24.63 -8.25 -2.34
N ASN A 72 24.42 -7.72 -1.14
CA ASN A 72 23.51 -6.61 -0.90
C ASN A 72 23.95 -5.32 -1.62
N GLN A 73 25.25 -5.05 -1.71
CA GLN A 73 25.77 -3.92 -2.48
C GLN A 73 25.52 -4.07 -3.98
N ARG A 74 25.70 -5.28 -4.54
CA ARG A 74 25.42 -5.58 -5.95
C ARG A 74 23.94 -5.42 -6.27
N VAL A 75 23.05 -6.04 -5.49
CA VAL A 75 21.60 -5.90 -5.68
C VAL A 75 21.18 -4.43 -5.58
N ALA A 76 21.72 -3.68 -4.61
CA ALA A 76 21.43 -2.25 -4.49
C ALA A 76 21.98 -1.39 -5.65
N ALA A 77 23.03 -1.83 -6.34
CA ALA A 77 23.55 -1.18 -7.53
C ALA A 77 22.72 -1.54 -8.77
N GLU A 78 22.37 -2.82 -8.95
CA GLU A 78 21.49 -3.30 -10.03
C GLU A 78 20.11 -2.63 -9.96
N LEU A 79 19.52 -2.54 -8.76
CA LEU A 79 18.25 -1.82 -8.53
C LEU A 79 18.31 -0.32 -8.84
N LYS A 80 19.50 0.30 -8.91
CA LYS A 80 19.64 1.70 -9.30
C LYS A 80 19.73 1.89 -10.81
N THR A 81 20.16 0.86 -11.54
CA THR A 81 20.39 0.91 -12.99
C THR A 81 19.26 0.28 -13.79
N MET A 82 18.39 -0.49 -13.14
CA MET A 82 17.18 -1.00 -13.80
C MET A 82 16.23 0.16 -14.06
N ASP A 83 15.86 0.33 -15.34
CA ASP A 83 14.69 1.10 -15.74
C ASP A 83 13.44 0.31 -15.34
N VAL A 84 13.19 0.27 -14.03
CA VAL A 84 12.02 -0.39 -13.47
C VAL A 84 10.85 0.48 -13.84
N ASP A 85 9.91 -0.06 -14.62
CA ASP A 85 8.62 0.57 -14.87
C ASP A 85 8.11 1.15 -13.54
N PRO A 86 7.84 2.47 -13.47
CA PRO A 86 7.39 3.14 -12.26
C PRO A 86 6.19 2.44 -11.60
N LEU A 87 5.40 1.68 -12.37
CA LEU A 87 4.30 0.87 -11.87
C LEU A 87 4.74 -0.43 -11.21
N THR A 88 5.86 -1.07 -11.57
CA THR A 88 6.24 -2.38 -11.01
C THR A 88 6.27 -2.40 -9.47
N PRO A 89 6.83 -1.37 -8.77
CA PRO A 89 6.77 -1.31 -7.32
C PRO A 89 5.36 -1.09 -6.77
N LEU A 90 4.53 -0.32 -7.48
CA LEU A 90 3.14 -0.07 -7.11
C LEU A 90 2.31 -1.34 -7.26
N ASN A 91 2.42 -2.03 -8.39
CA ASN A 91 1.73 -3.29 -8.68
C ASN A 91 2.06 -4.34 -7.62
N ALA A 92 3.34 -4.54 -7.30
CA ALA A 92 3.75 -5.48 -6.26
C ALA A 92 3.20 -5.12 -4.86
N PHE A 93 3.02 -3.82 -4.59
CA PHE A 93 2.36 -3.37 -3.36
C PHE A 93 0.84 -3.63 -3.41
N VAL A 94 0.19 -3.32 -4.53
CA VAL A 94 -1.25 -3.50 -4.75
C VAL A 94 -1.63 -4.98 -4.68
N GLU A 95 -0.90 -5.87 -5.36
CA GLU A 95 -1.12 -7.32 -5.35
C GLU A 95 -1.18 -7.88 -3.93
N LYS A 96 -0.26 -7.45 -3.05
CA LYS A 96 -0.25 -7.87 -1.65
C LYS A 96 -1.48 -7.41 -0.85
N HIS A 97 -2.06 -6.27 -1.22
CA HIS A 97 -3.21 -5.69 -0.54
C HIS A 97 -4.52 -5.88 -1.30
N ILE A 98 -4.51 -6.64 -2.40
CA ILE A 98 -5.63 -6.71 -3.34
C ILE A 98 -6.90 -7.24 -2.67
N ALA A 99 -6.79 -8.18 -1.74
CA ALA A 99 -7.94 -8.67 -0.99
C ALA A 99 -8.66 -7.56 -0.21
N ALA A 100 -7.91 -6.69 0.47
CA ALA A 100 -8.48 -5.57 1.21
C ALA A 100 -8.99 -4.47 0.26
N ILE A 101 -8.19 -4.13 -0.76
CA ILE A 101 -8.55 -3.11 -1.76
C ILE A 101 -9.82 -3.49 -2.50
N SER A 102 -9.93 -4.72 -2.99
CA SER A 102 -11.13 -5.24 -3.67
C SER A 102 -12.33 -5.26 -2.73
N ARG A 103 -12.19 -5.83 -1.52
CA ARG A 103 -13.29 -5.91 -0.56
C ARG A 103 -13.87 -4.53 -0.22
N TYR A 104 -13.01 -3.57 0.12
CA TYR A 104 -13.48 -2.24 0.54
C TYR A 104 -13.80 -1.33 -0.64
N GLY A 105 -13.22 -1.59 -1.83
CA GLY A 105 -13.69 -0.98 -3.07
C GLY A 105 -15.14 -1.33 -3.35
N LEU A 106 -15.52 -2.60 -3.17
CA LEU A 106 -16.91 -3.05 -3.27
C LEU A 106 -17.81 -2.40 -2.22
N CYS A 107 -17.32 -2.24 -0.98
CA CYS A 107 -18.06 -1.49 0.05
C CYS A 107 -18.28 -0.03 -0.33
N ALA A 108 -17.28 0.63 -0.93
CA ALA A 108 -17.34 2.04 -1.29
C ALA A 108 -18.37 2.31 -2.38
N PHE A 109 -18.47 1.44 -3.39
CA PHE A 109 -19.47 1.55 -4.45
C PHE A 109 -20.90 1.35 -3.93
N ASN A 110 -21.08 0.77 -2.73
CA ASN A 110 -22.38 0.52 -2.10
C ASN A 110 -23.38 0.04 -3.16
N LEU A 111 -23.04 -1.10 -3.80
CA LEU A 111 -23.47 -1.70 -5.10
C LEU A 111 -24.99 -1.77 -5.41
N ALA A 112 -25.75 -0.75 -5.02
CA ALA A 112 -27.19 -0.65 -5.13
C ALA A 112 -27.64 0.05 -6.43
N ASP A 113 -26.73 0.74 -7.13
CA ASP A 113 -27.03 1.42 -8.39
C ASP A 113 -26.08 1.02 -9.53
N PRO A 114 -26.58 0.20 -10.46
CA PRO A 114 -25.89 -0.20 -11.67
C PRO A 114 -25.31 0.92 -12.55
N ALA A 115 -25.95 2.08 -12.59
CA ALA A 115 -25.56 3.16 -13.50
C ALA A 115 -24.26 3.85 -13.03
N ARG A 116 -23.98 3.81 -11.73
CA ARG A 116 -22.89 4.55 -11.12
C ARG A 116 -21.51 3.94 -11.42
N TYR A 117 -21.37 2.62 -11.41
CA TYR A 117 -20.07 1.99 -11.64
C TYR A 117 -19.58 2.03 -13.10
N MET A 118 -20.47 2.27 -14.07
CA MET A 118 -20.06 2.42 -15.48
C MET A 118 -19.55 3.83 -15.82
N SER A 119 -19.73 4.81 -14.94
CA SER A 119 -19.40 6.22 -15.18
C SER A 119 -18.37 6.80 -14.22
N GLU A 120 -18.13 6.12 -13.09
CA GLU A 120 -17.16 6.50 -12.08
C GLU A 120 -16.17 5.36 -11.80
N VAL A 121 -14.93 5.74 -11.49
CA VAL A 121 -13.89 4.84 -10.97
C VAL A 121 -13.59 5.21 -9.53
N LEU A 122 -13.16 4.24 -8.73
CA LEU A 122 -12.65 4.50 -7.39
C LEU A 122 -11.12 4.62 -7.44
N VAL A 123 -10.62 5.83 -7.23
CA VAL A 123 -9.20 6.15 -7.32
C VAL A 123 -8.55 6.03 -5.94
N PHE A 124 -7.53 5.19 -5.84
CA PHE A 124 -6.65 5.02 -4.70
C PHE A 124 -5.36 5.79 -4.99
N ALA A 125 -5.15 6.88 -4.25
CA ALA A 125 -3.95 7.68 -4.36
C ALA A 125 -2.89 7.16 -3.40
N PHE A 126 -1.78 6.68 -3.93
CA PHE A 126 -0.63 6.21 -3.18
C PHE A 126 0.52 7.21 -3.28
N ARG A 127 1.44 7.18 -2.32
CA ARG A 127 2.72 7.86 -2.47
C ARG A 127 3.85 6.94 -2.04
N ARG A 128 4.94 6.96 -2.80
CA ARG A 128 6.14 6.19 -2.49
C ARG A 128 6.84 6.78 -1.26
N TRP A 129 7.27 5.93 -0.34
CA TRP A 129 8.08 6.30 0.81
C TRP A 129 9.58 6.24 0.45
N PRO A 130 10.34 7.36 0.50
CA PRO A 130 11.77 7.33 0.20
C PRO A 130 12.54 6.47 1.22
N GLY A 131 13.34 5.51 0.74
CA GLY A 131 14.26 4.72 1.58
C GLY A 131 13.66 3.51 2.30
N SER A 132 12.47 3.04 1.92
CA SER A 132 11.88 1.77 2.39
C SER A 132 12.61 0.56 1.79
N HIS A 133 13.03 -0.40 2.62
CA HIS A 133 13.88 -1.54 2.22
C HIS A 133 13.17 -2.90 2.15
N PRO A 134 11.82 -2.90 2.03
CA PRO A 134 11.21 -3.65 0.92
C PRO A 134 10.11 -2.86 0.18
N VAL A 135 10.02 -3.05 -1.15
CA VAL A 135 8.96 -2.56 -2.06
C VAL A 135 7.55 -2.86 -1.51
N GLN A 136 7.41 -3.98 -0.81
CA GLN A 136 6.16 -4.47 -0.21
C GLN A 136 5.63 -3.63 0.97
N SER A 137 6.34 -2.54 1.32
CA SER A 137 5.99 -1.53 2.31
C SER A 137 6.39 -0.12 1.84
N SER A 138 6.62 0.05 0.54
CA SER A 138 7.14 1.31 -0.02
C SER A 138 6.06 2.31 -0.39
N TYR A 139 4.79 2.01 -0.18
CA TYR A 139 3.68 2.92 -0.47
C TYR A 139 2.81 3.14 0.75
N ILE A 140 2.26 4.35 0.84
CA ILE A 140 1.20 4.73 1.77
C ILE A 140 -0.02 5.15 0.96
N LEU A 141 -1.19 4.63 1.32
CA LEU A 141 -2.48 5.10 0.81
C LEU A 141 -2.78 6.47 1.44
N LEU A 142 -2.86 7.48 0.59
CA LEU A 142 -3.14 8.87 0.97
C LEU A 142 -4.63 9.17 0.92
N ASP A 143 -5.31 8.75 -0.15
CA ASP A 143 -6.73 9.02 -0.35
C ASP A 143 -7.44 7.96 -1.19
N VAL A 144 -8.76 7.89 -1.04
CA VAL A 144 -9.66 7.04 -1.84
C VAL A 144 -10.92 7.80 -2.18
N ASN A 145 -11.14 8.07 -3.46
CA ASN A 145 -12.19 8.96 -3.95
C ASN A 145 -12.84 8.43 -5.22
N PHE A 146 -14.12 8.74 -5.42
CA PHE A 146 -14.74 8.58 -6.73
C PHE A 146 -14.22 9.65 -7.69
N SER A 147 -14.05 9.27 -8.95
CA SER A 147 -13.72 10.20 -10.02
C SER A 147 -14.45 9.79 -11.28
N SER A 148 -14.90 10.78 -12.04
CA SER A 148 -15.45 10.57 -13.37
C SER A 148 -14.37 10.05 -14.33
N LEU A 149 -14.77 9.23 -15.31
CA LEU A 149 -13.90 8.78 -16.40
C LEU A 149 -13.28 9.92 -17.21
N GLU A 150 -13.85 11.13 -17.16
CA GLU A 150 -13.26 12.32 -17.79
C GLU A 150 -11.87 12.68 -17.24
N MET A 151 -11.49 12.15 -16.06
CA MET A 151 -10.13 12.29 -15.53
C MET A 151 -9.03 11.68 -16.42
N PHE A 152 -9.41 10.87 -17.42
CA PHE A 152 -8.50 10.29 -18.40
C PHE A 152 -8.38 11.13 -19.69
N GLY A 153 -9.09 12.26 -19.78
CA GLY A 153 -9.02 13.17 -20.92
C GLY A 153 -9.39 12.47 -22.23
N SER A 154 -8.53 12.61 -23.25
CA SER A 154 -8.75 12.02 -24.58
C SER A 154 -8.93 10.48 -24.56
N ARG A 155 -8.44 9.81 -23.51
CA ARG A 155 -8.52 8.35 -23.36
C ARG A 155 -9.81 7.88 -22.70
N ALA A 156 -10.70 8.77 -22.28
CA ALA A 156 -11.94 8.40 -21.59
C ALA A 156 -12.81 7.43 -22.43
N GLY A 157 -12.84 7.59 -23.76
CA GLY A 157 -13.55 6.67 -24.66
C GLY A 157 -12.98 5.26 -24.66
N GLU A 158 -11.64 5.13 -24.73
CA GLU A 158 -10.95 3.84 -24.68
C GLU A 158 -11.20 3.13 -23.35
N VAL A 159 -11.12 3.86 -22.23
CA VAL A 159 -11.37 3.32 -20.89
C VAL A 159 -12.81 2.83 -20.76
N ARG A 160 -13.80 3.56 -21.28
CA ARG A 160 -15.22 3.13 -21.29
C ARG A 160 -15.40 1.83 -22.06
N GLN A 161 -14.80 1.72 -23.24
CA GLN A 161 -14.89 0.50 -24.04
C GLN A 161 -14.27 -0.69 -23.29
N TRP A 162 -13.08 -0.50 -22.73
CA TRP A 162 -12.40 -1.52 -21.94
C TRP A 162 -13.22 -1.96 -20.72
N MET A 163 -13.85 -1.01 -20.00
CA MET A 163 -14.76 -1.32 -18.89
C MET A 163 -15.97 -2.13 -19.37
N ALA A 164 -16.60 -1.76 -20.48
CA ALA A 164 -17.74 -2.49 -21.04
C ALA A 164 -17.39 -3.94 -21.40
N GLU A 165 -16.21 -4.19 -21.98
CA GLU A 165 -15.72 -5.53 -22.29
C GLU A 165 -15.53 -6.38 -21.03
N HIS A 166 -14.93 -5.80 -19.97
CA HIS A 166 -14.73 -6.48 -18.68
C HIS A 166 -16.05 -6.73 -17.95
N GLN A 167 -17.00 -5.79 -18.04
CA GLN A 167 -18.34 -5.95 -17.51
C GLN A 167 -19.03 -7.17 -18.13
N ALA A 168 -18.98 -7.30 -19.46
CA ALA A 168 -19.52 -8.46 -20.17
C ALA A 168 -18.83 -9.77 -19.76
N HIS A 169 -17.51 -9.74 -19.56
CA HIS A 169 -16.76 -10.89 -19.08
C HIS A 169 -17.16 -11.33 -17.67
N PHE A 170 -17.31 -10.41 -16.72
CA PHE A 170 -17.74 -10.72 -15.36
C PHE A 170 -19.15 -11.34 -15.32
N ILE A 171 -20.09 -10.77 -16.09
CA ILE A 171 -21.44 -11.32 -16.22
C ILE A 171 -21.39 -12.75 -16.78
N LYS A 172 -20.59 -12.98 -17.82
CA LYS A 172 -20.43 -14.30 -18.44
C LYS A 172 -19.83 -15.34 -17.47
N THR A 173 -18.98 -14.91 -16.54
CA THR A 173 -18.34 -15.79 -15.54
C THR A 173 -19.17 -15.96 -14.27
N GLY A 174 -20.40 -15.46 -14.22
CA GLY A 174 -21.35 -15.67 -13.13
C GLY A 174 -21.36 -14.60 -12.05
N HIS A 175 -20.62 -13.50 -12.24
CA HIS A 175 -20.73 -12.31 -11.38
C HIS A 175 -21.94 -11.46 -11.80
N ILE A 176 -22.41 -10.58 -10.91
CA ILE A 176 -23.44 -9.58 -11.26
C ILE A 176 -22.84 -8.52 -12.20
N GLY A 177 -21.57 -8.18 -11.97
CA GLY A 177 -20.85 -7.17 -12.71
C GLY A 177 -19.43 -6.99 -12.18
N GLY A 178 -18.75 -5.97 -12.68
CA GLY A 178 -17.46 -5.52 -12.19
C GLY A 178 -17.51 -4.06 -11.75
N ILE A 179 -16.60 -3.71 -10.84
CA ILE A 179 -16.23 -2.32 -10.56
C ILE A 179 -14.76 -2.11 -10.94
N TRP A 180 -14.37 -0.85 -11.05
CA TRP A 180 -13.03 -0.47 -11.47
C TRP A 180 -12.34 0.38 -10.43
N LEU A 181 -11.22 -0.13 -9.97
CA LEU A 181 -10.34 0.55 -9.04
C LEU A 181 -9.14 1.07 -9.82
N VAL A 182 -8.75 2.31 -9.56
CA VAL A 182 -7.61 2.96 -10.21
C VAL A 182 -6.55 3.25 -9.17
N MET A 183 -5.36 2.72 -9.38
CA MET A 183 -4.24 2.85 -8.46
C MET A 183 -3.31 3.91 -9.04
N ALA A 184 -3.27 5.07 -8.42
CA ALA A 184 -2.50 6.22 -8.91
C ALA A 184 -1.38 6.52 -7.92
N ASP A 185 -0.16 6.68 -8.43
CA ASP A 185 0.91 7.30 -7.64
C ASP A 185 0.74 8.83 -7.71
N ALA A 186 0.63 9.47 -6.56
CA ALA A 186 0.39 10.90 -6.42
C ALA A 186 1.56 11.76 -6.92
N GLU A 187 2.77 11.20 -6.99
CA GLU A 187 3.97 11.90 -7.46
C GLU A 187 4.32 11.57 -8.91
N SER A 188 3.58 10.68 -9.57
CA SER A 188 3.77 10.35 -10.98
C SER A 188 2.46 10.39 -11.76
N THR A 189 2.53 10.24 -13.09
CA THR A 189 1.33 10.10 -13.93
C THR A 189 0.88 8.64 -14.06
N ALA A 190 1.52 7.72 -13.34
CA ALA A 190 1.34 6.29 -13.48
C ALA A 190 0.02 5.85 -12.85
N LYS A 191 -0.79 5.10 -13.60
CA LYS A 191 -2.10 4.58 -13.19
C LYS A 191 -2.23 3.12 -13.59
N GLU A 192 -2.68 2.28 -12.67
CA GLU A 192 -3.05 0.88 -12.92
C GLU A 192 -4.57 0.71 -12.71
N PHE A 193 -5.18 -0.18 -13.50
CA PHE A 193 -6.60 -0.55 -13.34
C PHE A 193 -6.70 -1.95 -12.76
N CYS A 194 -7.50 -2.09 -11.70
CA CYS A 194 -7.88 -3.37 -11.14
C CYS A 194 -9.39 -3.59 -11.30
N PRO A 195 -9.83 -4.47 -12.22
CA PRO A 195 -11.22 -4.86 -12.34
C PRO A 195 -11.59 -5.84 -11.23
N VAL A 196 -12.70 -5.59 -10.54
CA VAL A 196 -13.17 -6.42 -9.42
C VAL A 196 -14.60 -6.87 -9.66
N GLY A 197 -14.78 -8.17 -9.89
CA GLY A 197 -16.09 -8.80 -10.01
C GLY A 197 -16.81 -8.86 -8.67
N TYR A 198 -18.14 -8.80 -8.68
CA TYR A 198 -18.94 -8.91 -7.47
C TYR A 198 -20.15 -9.81 -7.60
N GLU A 199 -20.47 -10.46 -6.48
CA GLU A 199 -21.58 -11.38 -6.31
C GLU A 199 -22.63 -10.78 -5.37
N ASN A 200 -23.83 -11.38 -5.33
CA ASN A 200 -24.94 -10.92 -4.49
C ASN A 200 -24.66 -11.19 -2.99
N LYS A 201 -23.83 -10.36 -2.38
CA LYS A 201 -23.50 -10.41 -0.95
C LYS A 201 -23.46 -8.96 -0.48
N ASP A 202 -24.33 -8.60 0.45
CA ASP A 202 -24.39 -7.24 1.01
C ASP A 202 -23.04 -6.82 1.60
N MET A 203 -22.24 -6.10 0.82
CA MET A 203 -20.96 -5.54 1.25
C MET A 203 -21.18 -4.11 1.72
N ARG A 204 -21.93 -3.96 2.81
CA ARG A 204 -22.09 -2.67 3.49
C ARG A 204 -21.24 -2.63 4.73
N ASP A 205 -20.30 -1.69 4.77
CA ASP A 205 -19.51 -1.40 5.96
C ASP A 205 -19.33 0.11 6.05
N PRO A 206 -20.06 0.81 6.93
CA PRO A 206 -19.96 2.27 7.03
C PRO A 206 -18.57 2.75 7.48
N MET A 207 -17.74 1.85 8.03
CA MET A 207 -16.35 2.12 8.43
C MET A 207 -15.33 1.60 7.41
N TRP A 208 -15.76 1.31 6.17
CA TRP A 208 -14.89 0.72 5.15
C TRP A 208 -13.62 1.54 4.92
N LYS A 209 -13.73 2.88 4.92
CA LYS A 209 -12.61 3.77 4.60
C LYS A 209 -11.58 3.73 5.72
N GLU A 210 -11.99 3.82 6.98
CA GLU A 210 -11.08 3.72 8.12
C GLU A 210 -10.39 2.36 8.19
N LYS A 211 -11.13 1.26 7.98
CA LYS A 211 -10.58 -0.10 8.01
C LYS A 211 -9.61 -0.35 6.85
N LEU A 212 -9.94 0.14 5.65
CA LEU A 212 -9.07 0.08 4.49
C LEU A 212 -7.75 0.81 4.75
N PHE A 213 -7.80 2.06 5.21
CA PHE A 213 -6.60 2.83 5.53
C PHE A 213 -5.79 2.15 6.63
N LEU A 214 -6.47 1.63 7.66
CA LEU A 214 -5.82 0.89 8.71
C LEU A 214 -5.06 -0.28 8.12
N LEU A 215 -5.69 -1.15 7.31
CA LEU A 215 -5.09 -2.36 6.75
C LEU A 215 -3.99 -2.06 5.72
N VAL A 216 -4.25 -1.21 4.74
CA VAL A 216 -3.25 -0.91 3.69
C VAL A 216 -2.03 -0.20 4.26
N ASN A 217 -2.22 0.77 5.15
CA ASN A 217 -1.09 1.48 5.76
C ASN A 217 -0.48 0.72 6.95
N SER A 218 -0.91 -0.53 7.19
CA SER A 218 -0.41 -1.34 8.31
C SER A 218 0.70 -2.28 8.03
N GLY A 219 0.71 -2.81 6.81
CA GLY A 219 1.42 -4.04 6.51
C GLY A 219 0.85 -5.29 7.20
N THR A 220 -0.26 -5.20 7.96
CA THR A 220 -1.03 -6.35 8.46
C THR A 220 -1.65 -7.06 7.27
N ARG A 221 -1.19 -8.29 7.02
CA ARG A 221 -1.84 -9.20 6.08
C ARG A 221 -3.14 -9.68 6.72
N LEU A 222 -4.25 -9.60 5.99
CA LEU A 222 -5.45 -10.38 6.32
C LEU A 222 -5.19 -11.86 6.01
#